data_AF-A0A0Q9QZT8-F1
#
_entry.id   AF-A0A0Q9QZT8-F1
#
_cell.length_a   1.000
_cell.length_b   1.000
_cell.length_c   1.000
_cell.angle_alpha   90.00
_cell.angle_beta   90.00
_cell.angle_gamma   90.00
#
_symmetry.space_group_name_H-M   'P 1'
#
loop_
_entity.id
_entity.type
_entity.pdbx_description
1 polymer ?
#
loop_
_entity_poly.entity_id
_entity_poly.type
_entity_poly.pdbx_seq_one_letter_code
_entity_poly.pdbx_strand_id
1 'polypeptide(L)'
;MKTISLEEEENNHVFSTDMDHNEKLIKEAFQDCFDLVYRKIEVKHNTKWLIVYIDNLIDTNMLEEQVIKPLLTSATRDRVSTNSGDLKDVLVSIGATTSSDKVSDVIQNVLEGHAAILMTGRSNVMTVSIPGTSKRSIDEASSEPVIRGPRDGFIEQISTNISLIRSRLKTSKLKVAYVTLGEHT
;
A
#
# COMPACT_ATOMS: atom_id res chain seq x y z
N MET A 1 -28.14 -22.23 -20.55
CA MET A 1 -26.71 -21.86 -20.59
C MET A 1 -26.52 -20.80 -19.51
N LYS A 2 -26.08 -21.22 -18.33
CA LYS A 2 -26.07 -20.39 -17.13
C LYS A 2 -24.71 -19.67 -17.11
N THR A 3 -24.69 -18.40 -17.48
CA THR A 3 -23.57 -17.51 -17.15
C THR A 3 -23.63 -17.31 -15.64
N ILE A 4 -22.98 -18.21 -14.92
CA ILE A 4 -22.65 -18.01 -13.51
C ILE A 4 -21.41 -17.12 -13.56
N SER A 5 -21.63 -15.84 -13.25
CA SER A 5 -20.60 -14.84 -13.04
C SER A 5 -19.61 -15.36 -11.98
N LEU A 6 -18.33 -15.34 -12.34
CA LEU A 6 -17.16 -15.72 -11.55
C LEU A 6 -16.93 -14.82 -10.31
N GLU A 7 -17.97 -14.19 -9.76
CA GLU A 7 -17.87 -13.13 -8.74
C GLU A 7 -18.09 -13.63 -7.31
N GLU A 8 -18.53 -14.88 -7.10
CA GLU A 8 -18.91 -15.37 -5.77
C GLU A 8 -17.85 -16.26 -5.07
N GLU A 9 -16.76 -16.67 -5.72
CA GLU A 9 -15.74 -17.55 -5.10
C GLU A 9 -14.42 -16.85 -4.68
N GLU A 10 -14.16 -15.60 -5.07
CA GLU A 10 -12.85 -14.94 -4.80
C GLU A 10 -12.70 -14.29 -3.40
N ASN A 11 -13.75 -14.22 -2.58
CA ASN A 11 -13.81 -13.26 -1.46
C ASN A 11 -13.57 -13.81 -0.03
N ASN A 12 -13.07 -15.04 0.14
CA ASN A 12 -12.88 -15.61 1.49
C ASN A 12 -11.50 -16.24 1.73
N HIS A 13 -10.50 -15.88 0.93
CA HIS A 13 -9.13 -16.29 1.20
C HIS A 13 -8.57 -15.57 2.43
N VAL A 14 -8.00 -16.36 3.33
CA VAL A 14 -7.28 -15.88 4.50
C VAL A 14 -5.79 -16.09 4.33
N PHE A 15 -5.00 -15.17 4.85
CA PHE A 15 -3.55 -15.30 4.90
C PHE A 15 -3.15 -16.46 5.80
N SER A 16 -2.09 -17.16 5.39
CA SER A 16 -1.49 -18.25 6.14
C SER A 16 -0.34 -17.75 7.02
N THR A 17 0.31 -18.62 7.78
CA THR A 17 1.55 -18.26 8.50
C THR A 17 2.80 -18.26 7.61
N ASP A 18 2.68 -18.75 6.37
CA ASP A 18 3.74 -18.75 5.36
C ASP A 18 3.76 -17.42 4.60
N MET A 19 4.82 -16.64 4.83
CA MET A 19 5.00 -15.33 4.23
C MET A 19 5.22 -15.40 2.71
N ASP A 20 5.88 -16.44 2.20
CA ASP A 20 6.15 -16.57 0.77
C ASP A 20 4.87 -16.93 0.01
N HIS A 21 4.01 -17.77 0.62
CA HIS A 21 2.66 -18.01 0.11
C HIS A 21 1.81 -16.73 0.09
N ASN A 22 1.83 -15.97 1.18
CA ASN A 22 1.07 -14.73 1.29
C ASN A 22 1.54 -13.65 0.29
N GLU A 23 2.86 -13.54 0.06
CA GLU A 23 3.42 -12.67 -0.97
C GLU A 23 2.91 -13.05 -2.36
N LYS A 24 2.82 -14.36 -2.64
CA LYS A 24 2.30 -14.86 -3.91
C LYS A 24 0.84 -14.47 -4.12
N LEU A 25 -0.02 -14.60 -3.10
CA LEU A 25 -1.42 -14.18 -3.17
C LEU A 25 -1.56 -12.70 -3.52
N ILE A 26 -0.73 -11.84 -2.91
CA ILE A 26 -0.73 -10.41 -3.21
C ILE A 26 -0.22 -10.16 -4.64
N LYS A 27 0.82 -10.87 -5.09
CA LYS A 27 1.34 -10.78 -6.46
C LYS A 27 0.31 -11.20 -7.51
N GLU A 28 -0.47 -12.24 -7.23
CA GLU A 28 -1.56 -12.70 -8.11
C GLU A 28 -2.67 -11.64 -8.19
N ALA A 29 -3.06 -11.05 -7.06
CA ALA A 29 -4.07 -9.98 -7.04
C ALA A 29 -3.63 -8.71 -7.81
N PHE A 30 -2.35 -8.35 -7.72
CA PHE A 30 -1.76 -7.19 -8.38
C PHE A 30 -0.88 -7.55 -9.57
N GLN A 31 -1.21 -8.63 -10.28
CA GLN A 31 -0.46 -9.05 -11.46
C GLN A 31 -0.27 -7.89 -12.45
N ASP A 32 0.92 -7.75 -13.03
CA ASP A 32 1.28 -6.71 -14.01
C ASP A 32 1.09 -5.26 -13.53
N CYS A 33 1.24 -5.03 -12.23
CA CYS A 33 1.11 -3.73 -11.58
C CYS A 33 2.48 -3.24 -11.09
N PHE A 34 3.13 -2.36 -11.85
CA PHE A 34 4.54 -2.00 -11.61
C PHE A 34 4.74 -0.87 -10.58
N ASP A 35 3.65 -0.20 -10.20
CA ASP A 35 3.61 0.78 -9.12
C ASP A 35 3.35 0.13 -7.75
N LEU A 36 3.25 -1.19 -7.65
CA LEU A 36 3.19 -1.88 -6.35
C LEU A 36 4.60 -2.23 -5.86
N VAL A 37 4.95 -1.78 -4.67
CA VAL A 37 6.26 -1.97 -4.06
C VAL A 37 6.21 -3.09 -3.02
N TYR A 38 7.18 -3.99 -3.10
CA TYR A 38 7.41 -5.06 -2.14
C TYR A 38 8.77 -4.84 -1.48
N ARG A 39 8.78 -4.50 -0.18
CA ARG A 39 10.01 -4.27 0.58
C ARG A 39 10.18 -5.33 1.65
N LYS A 40 11.18 -6.19 1.47
CA LYS A 40 11.56 -7.21 2.45
C LYS A 40 12.57 -6.63 3.44
N ILE A 41 12.32 -6.83 4.72
CA ILE A 41 13.19 -6.37 5.81
C ILE A 41 13.48 -7.57 6.69
N GLU A 42 14.76 -7.88 6.87
CA GLU A 42 15.20 -8.91 7.80
C GLU A 42 15.54 -8.27 9.15
N VAL A 43 14.98 -8.85 10.21
CA VAL A 43 15.14 -8.43 11.59
C VAL A 43 15.89 -9.54 12.34
N LYS A 44 16.37 -9.25 13.56
CA LYS A 44 17.05 -10.24 14.41
C LYS A 44 16.22 -11.53 14.57
N HIS A 45 16.92 -12.64 14.79
CA HIS A 45 16.32 -13.97 15.04
C HIS A 45 15.47 -14.52 13.88
N ASN A 46 15.91 -14.33 12.62
CA ASN A 46 15.26 -14.88 11.42
C ASN A 46 13.80 -14.41 11.21
N THR A 47 13.42 -13.30 11.85
CA THR A 47 12.11 -12.66 11.64
C THR A 47 12.19 -11.79 10.40
N LYS A 48 11.38 -12.08 9.39
CA LYS A 48 11.28 -11.26 8.18
C LYS A 48 9.96 -10.53 8.14
N TRP A 49 10.00 -9.29 7.68
CA TRP A 49 8.84 -8.49 7.36
C TRP A 49 8.77 -8.26 5.86
N LEU A 50 7.55 -8.24 5.34
CA LEU A 50 7.25 -7.82 3.99
C LEU A 50 6.31 -6.63 4.08
N ILE A 51 6.76 -5.48 3.60
CA ILE A 51 5.96 -4.27 3.49
C ILE A 51 5.49 -4.13 2.05
N VAL A 52 4.19 -3.96 1.86
CA VAL A 52 3.56 -3.80 0.55
C VAL A 52 2.76 -2.52 0.50
N TYR A 53 2.95 -1.71 -0.53
CA TYR A 53 2.21 -0.48 -0.75
C TYR A 53 2.21 -0.09 -2.23
N ILE A 54 1.25 0.74 -2.64
CA ILE A 54 1.26 1.36 -3.98
C ILE A 54 2.10 2.63 -3.91
N ASP A 55 3.16 2.66 -4.70
CA ASP A 55 3.98 3.84 -4.91
C ASP A 55 3.12 4.99 -5.43
N ASN A 56 3.44 6.22 -5.03
CA ASN A 56 2.66 7.42 -5.35
C ASN A 56 1.27 7.52 -4.67
N LEU A 57 0.78 6.53 -3.92
CA LEU A 57 -0.40 6.69 -3.05
C LEU A 57 -0.06 7.08 -1.60
N ILE A 58 1.18 6.83 -1.19
CA ILE A 58 1.66 7.09 0.17
C ILE A 58 2.85 8.03 0.17
N ASP A 59 3.08 8.72 1.29
CA ASP A 59 4.34 9.41 1.53
C ASP A 59 5.41 8.41 2.01
N THR A 60 6.38 8.10 1.15
CA THR A 60 7.43 7.12 1.43
C THR A 60 8.41 7.58 2.51
N ASN A 61 8.63 8.88 2.67
CA ASN A 61 9.45 9.42 3.76
C ASN A 61 8.72 9.21 5.09
N MET A 62 7.41 9.44 5.11
CA MET A 62 6.59 9.19 6.30
C MET A 62 6.56 7.70 6.65
N LEU A 63 6.42 6.81 5.66
CA LEU A 63 6.58 5.36 5.86
C LEU A 63 7.93 5.03 6.50
N GLU A 64 9.03 5.59 6.00
CA GLU A 64 10.37 5.31 6.53
C GLU A 64 10.53 5.80 7.97
N GLU A 65 10.28 7.09 8.20
CA GLU A 65 10.55 7.76 9.47
C GLU A 65 9.58 7.36 10.57
N GLN A 66 8.30 7.18 10.23
CA GLN A 66 7.26 6.95 11.23
C GLN A 66 6.91 5.48 11.38
N VAL A 67 7.10 4.62 10.38
CA VAL A 67 6.74 3.20 10.48
C VAL A 67 7.97 2.31 10.55
N ILE A 68 8.84 2.35 9.54
CA ILE A 68 9.94 1.39 9.39
C ILE A 68 11.00 1.58 10.48
N LYS A 69 11.48 2.80 10.70
CA LYS A 69 12.51 3.06 11.72
C LYS A 69 12.03 2.73 13.14
N PRO A 70 10.82 3.13 13.60
CA PRO A 70 10.33 2.76 14.92
C PRO A 70 10.16 1.25 15.09
N LEU A 71 9.67 0.56 14.06
CA LEU A 71 9.57 -0.89 14.07
C LEU A 71 10.95 -1.57 14.20
N LEU A 72 11.94 -1.16 13.41
CA LEU A 72 13.31 -1.68 13.53
C LEU A 72 13.93 -1.41 14.91
N THR A 73 13.67 -0.22 15.46
CA THR A 73 14.19 0.19 16.76
C THR A 73 13.53 -0.57 17.92
N SER A 74 12.24 -0.92 17.80
CA SER A 74 11.54 -1.71 18.81
C SER A 74 11.97 -3.18 18.76
N ALA A 75 12.18 -3.74 17.57
CA ALA A 75 12.63 -5.11 17.40
C ALA A 75 14.09 -5.35 17.81
N THR A 76 14.95 -4.33 17.73
CA THR A 76 16.36 -4.44 18.16
C THR A 76 16.55 -4.34 19.68
N ARG A 77 15.59 -3.76 20.40
CA ARG A 77 15.63 -3.55 21.87
C ARG A 77 15.10 -4.74 22.70
N ASP A 78 14.80 -5.89 22.08
CA ASP A 78 14.14 -7.05 22.70
C ASP A 78 12.83 -6.72 23.45
N ARG A 79 12.28 -5.52 23.22
CA ARG A 79 10.99 -5.09 23.78
C ARG A 79 9.80 -5.62 23.00
N VAL A 80 10.04 -6.01 21.76
CA VAL A 80 9.07 -6.75 20.96
C VAL A 80 9.44 -8.21 21.12
N SER A 81 8.82 -8.86 22.12
CA SER A 81 8.59 -10.29 21.97
C SER A 81 7.82 -10.46 20.66
N THR A 82 8.00 -11.56 19.95
CA THR A 82 7.22 -11.94 18.77
C THR A 82 5.71 -12.12 19.05
N ASN A 83 5.17 -11.47 20.08
CA ASN A 83 3.76 -11.31 20.41
C ASN A 83 3.15 -10.11 19.66
N SER A 84 1.90 -10.24 19.25
CA SER A 84 1.20 -9.29 18.39
C SER A 84 0.78 -8.00 19.09
N GLY A 85 0.86 -7.93 20.43
CA GLY A 85 0.50 -6.76 21.23
C GLY A 85 1.47 -5.59 21.06
N ASP A 86 2.77 -5.83 21.25
CA ASP A 86 3.78 -4.77 21.31
C ASP A 86 3.94 -4.02 19.97
N LEU A 87 3.71 -4.70 18.84
CA LEU A 87 3.75 -4.09 17.51
C LEU A 87 2.48 -3.32 17.17
N LYS A 88 1.32 -3.78 17.67
CA LYS A 88 0.09 -2.99 17.61
C LYS A 88 0.26 -1.69 18.36
N ASP A 89 0.84 -1.71 19.55
CA ASP A 89 1.02 -0.50 20.35
C ASP A 89 1.98 0.51 19.69
N VAL A 90 3.06 0.03 19.06
CA VAL A 90 3.96 0.88 18.27
C VAL A 90 3.21 1.48 17.07
N LEU A 91 2.47 0.68 16.30
CA LEU A 91 1.82 1.12 15.06
C LEU A 91 0.57 1.98 15.28
N VAL A 92 -0.20 1.69 16.32
CA VAL A 92 -1.36 2.50 16.75
C VAL A 92 -0.94 3.93 17.10
N SER A 93 0.30 4.14 17.58
CA SER A 93 0.81 5.49 17.87
C SER A 93 1.11 6.33 16.61
N ILE A 94 1.24 5.69 15.44
CA ILE A 94 1.71 6.31 14.19
C ILE A 94 0.54 6.71 13.27
N GLY A 95 -0.58 6.00 13.33
CA GLY A 95 -1.77 6.30 12.53
C GLY A 95 -2.91 5.30 12.70
N ALA A 96 -3.99 5.49 11.94
CA ALA A 96 -5.10 4.55 11.90
C ALA A 96 -4.60 3.19 11.39
N THR A 97 -4.45 2.26 12.33
CA THR A 97 -3.92 0.92 12.09
C THR A 97 -5.07 -0.08 12.14
N THR A 98 -5.17 -0.92 11.12
CA THR A 98 -6.10 -2.04 11.06
C THR A 98 -5.33 -3.35 10.94
N SER A 99 -6.01 -4.45 11.24
CA SER A 99 -5.41 -5.78 11.38
C SER A 99 -6.43 -6.77 10.84
N SER A 100 -6.12 -7.43 9.72
CA SER A 100 -7.01 -8.40 9.08
C SER A 100 -6.22 -9.63 8.63
N ASP A 101 -6.86 -10.79 8.71
CA ASP A 101 -6.38 -12.04 8.12
C ASP A 101 -6.99 -12.29 6.74
N LYS A 102 -8.01 -11.51 6.32
CA LYS A 102 -8.63 -11.65 5.00
C LYS A 102 -7.81 -10.95 3.93
N VAL A 103 -7.57 -11.66 2.84
CA VAL A 103 -6.83 -11.16 1.69
C VAL A 103 -7.53 -9.97 1.04
N SER A 104 -8.86 -10.03 0.89
CA SER A 104 -9.69 -8.95 0.33
C SER A 104 -9.52 -7.63 1.07
N ASP A 105 -9.53 -7.68 2.40
CA ASP A 105 -9.47 -6.48 3.24
C ASP A 105 -8.12 -5.79 3.12
N VAL A 106 -7.04 -6.58 3.09
CA VAL A 106 -5.68 -6.05 2.93
C VAL A 106 -5.47 -5.46 1.55
N ILE A 107 -5.96 -6.13 0.50
CA ILE A 107 -5.92 -5.60 -0.87
C ILE A 107 -6.65 -4.25 -0.93
N GLN A 108 -7.85 -4.18 -0.34
CA GLN A 108 -8.65 -2.95 -0.30
C GLN A 108 -7.91 -1.82 0.43
N ASN A 109 -7.31 -2.10 1.59
CA ASN A 109 -6.54 -1.11 2.34
C ASN A 109 -5.33 -0.62 1.54
N VAL A 110 -4.61 -1.50 0.83
CA VAL A 110 -3.48 -1.11 -0.03
C VAL A 110 -3.95 -0.20 -1.17
N LEU A 111 -5.10 -0.50 -1.79
CA LEU A 111 -5.74 0.36 -2.81
C LEU A 111 -6.19 1.72 -2.25
N GLU A 112 -6.37 1.83 -0.93
CA GLU A 112 -6.73 3.05 -0.23
C GLU A 112 -5.53 3.90 0.22
N GLY A 113 -4.31 3.47 -0.10
CA GLY A 113 -3.09 4.17 0.33
C GLY A 113 -2.64 3.79 1.74
N HIS A 114 -2.85 2.53 2.11
CA HIS A 114 -2.24 1.95 3.31
C HIS A 114 -0.98 1.16 2.94
N ALA A 115 -0.02 1.12 3.86
CA ALA A 115 1.07 0.16 3.81
C ALA A 115 0.66 -1.10 4.58
N ALA A 116 0.67 -2.25 3.90
CA ALA A 116 0.48 -3.56 4.51
C ALA A 116 1.82 -4.10 5.03
N ILE A 117 1.82 -4.70 6.22
CA ILE A 117 3.00 -5.22 6.91
C ILE A 117 2.70 -6.67 7.27
N LEU A 118 3.35 -7.59 6.57
CA LEU A 118 3.32 -9.01 6.82
C LEU A 118 4.54 -9.40 7.64
N MET A 119 4.36 -10.39 8.52
CA MET A 119 5.41 -10.89 9.39
C MET A 119 5.50 -12.39 9.30
N THR A 120 6.72 -12.92 9.28
CA THR A 120 6.97 -14.37 9.26
C THR A 120 6.26 -15.06 10.43
N GLY A 121 5.56 -16.17 10.14
CA GLY A 121 4.88 -16.98 11.15
C GLY A 121 3.53 -16.42 11.62
N ARG A 122 3.01 -15.36 11.00
CA ARG A 122 1.71 -14.76 11.34
C ARG A 122 0.77 -14.72 10.15
N SER A 123 -0.48 -15.10 10.38
CA SER A 123 -1.59 -14.98 9.42
C SER A 123 -2.24 -13.60 9.40
N ASN A 124 -2.15 -12.84 10.49
CA ASN A 124 -2.74 -11.51 10.52
C ASN A 124 -1.78 -10.47 9.92
N VAL A 125 -2.29 -9.66 8.99
CA VAL A 125 -1.57 -8.58 8.33
C VAL A 125 -2.01 -7.25 8.93
N MET A 126 -1.03 -6.42 9.24
CA MET A 126 -1.28 -5.07 9.73
C MET A 126 -1.27 -4.08 8.57
N THR A 127 -2.20 -3.14 8.56
CA THR A 127 -2.26 -2.07 7.56
C THR A 127 -2.27 -0.72 8.25
N VAL A 128 -1.35 0.15 7.84
CA VAL A 128 -1.19 1.50 8.40
C VAL A 128 -1.55 2.51 7.33
N SER A 129 -2.48 3.41 7.64
CA SER A 129 -2.81 4.53 6.74
C SER A 129 -1.66 5.53 6.70
N ILE A 130 -1.14 5.80 5.51
CA ILE A 130 -0.04 6.74 5.29
C ILE A 130 -0.52 7.79 4.31
N PRO A 131 -0.95 8.99 4.77
CA PRO A 131 -1.37 10.06 3.88
C PRO A 131 -0.35 10.31 2.77
N GLY A 132 -0.82 10.27 1.52
CA GLY A 132 -0.02 10.59 0.34
C GLY A 132 0.44 12.05 0.32
N THR A 133 1.55 12.30 -0.38
CA THR A 133 2.22 13.61 -0.47
C THR A 133 1.44 14.64 -1.31
N SER A 134 0.33 14.27 -1.96
CA SER A 134 -0.45 15.14 -2.84
C SER A 134 -1.32 16.19 -2.11
N LYS A 135 -0.98 16.55 -0.87
CA LYS A 135 -1.49 17.74 -0.19
C LYS A 135 -0.60 18.95 -0.51
N ARG A 136 -0.47 19.34 -1.78
CA ARG A 136 -0.31 20.77 -2.04
C ARG A 136 -1.72 21.32 -2.13
N SER A 137 -2.03 22.10 -1.09
CA SER A 137 -3.13 23.05 -1.02
C SER A 137 -3.63 23.43 -2.41
N ILE A 138 -4.92 23.18 -2.64
CA ILE A 138 -5.71 24.04 -3.51
C ILE A 138 -5.65 25.42 -2.83
N ASP A 139 -4.60 26.17 -3.09
CA ASP A 139 -4.62 27.60 -2.87
C ASP A 139 -5.59 28.10 -3.93
N GLU A 140 -6.82 28.42 -3.53
CA GLU A 140 -7.76 29.09 -4.41
C GLU A 140 -7.06 30.37 -4.88
N ALA A 141 -6.61 30.37 -6.14
CA ALA A 141 -6.20 31.60 -6.78
C ALA A 141 -7.43 32.52 -6.76
N SER A 142 -7.40 33.53 -5.88
CA SER A 142 -8.40 34.58 -5.89
C SER A 142 -8.33 35.26 -7.27
N SER A 143 -9.50 35.41 -7.90
CA SER A 143 -9.79 36.14 -9.15
C SER A 143 -9.58 35.37 -10.47
N GLU A 144 -10.64 34.72 -10.96
CA GLU A 144 -11.47 35.24 -12.06
C GLU A 144 -12.57 34.21 -12.43
N PRO A 145 -13.80 34.63 -12.80
CA PRO A 145 -14.85 33.68 -13.17
C PRO A 145 -14.62 33.23 -14.61
N VAL A 146 -13.97 32.07 -14.80
CA VAL A 146 -13.89 31.45 -16.13
C VAL A 146 -14.80 30.24 -16.19
N ILE A 147 -15.88 30.41 -16.95
CA ILE A 147 -16.77 29.39 -17.46
C ILE A 147 -15.94 28.40 -18.29
N ARG A 148 -15.59 27.23 -17.73
CA ARG A 148 -15.34 25.95 -18.43
C ARG A 148 -14.96 24.86 -17.43
N GLY A 149 -15.46 23.64 -17.67
CA GLY A 149 -15.45 22.49 -16.74
C GLY A 149 -14.07 22.06 -16.19
N PRO A 150 -14.06 21.06 -15.28
CA PRO A 150 -12.91 20.75 -14.42
C PRO A 150 -11.66 20.42 -15.25
N ARG A 151 -10.67 21.31 -15.20
CA ARG A 151 -9.33 21.09 -15.75
C ARG A 151 -8.45 20.40 -14.71
N ASP A 152 -8.62 19.10 -14.56
CA ASP A 152 -7.53 18.26 -14.06
C ASP A 152 -6.51 18.12 -15.21
N GLY A 153 -5.67 19.14 -15.41
CA GLY A 153 -4.56 19.07 -16.35
C GLY A 153 -3.46 18.15 -15.80
N PHE A 154 -3.08 17.13 -16.56
CA PHE A 154 -1.93 16.29 -16.21
C PHE A 154 -0.68 17.17 -16.02
N ILE A 155 -0.01 17.08 -14.86
CA ILE A 155 1.23 17.81 -14.59
C ILE A 155 2.45 17.05 -15.14
N GLU A 156 3.57 17.72 -15.36
CA GLU A 156 4.79 17.15 -15.99
C GLU A 156 5.36 15.93 -15.24
N GLN A 157 5.01 15.76 -13.96
CA GLN A 157 5.42 14.61 -13.16
C GLN A 157 4.42 13.45 -13.30
N ILE A 158 4.86 12.38 -13.99
CA ILE A 158 4.11 11.13 -14.19
C ILE A 158 3.60 10.55 -12.85
N SER A 159 4.42 10.60 -11.80
CA SER A 159 4.08 10.13 -10.44
C SER A 159 2.78 10.73 -9.92
N THR A 160 2.61 12.06 -10.04
CA THR A 160 1.41 12.74 -9.53
C THR A 160 0.17 12.38 -10.32
N ASN A 161 0.30 12.23 -11.64
CA ASN A 161 -0.82 11.80 -12.47
C ASN A 161 -1.26 10.38 -12.14
N ILE A 162 -0.31 9.47 -11.87
CA ILE A 162 -0.61 8.12 -11.39
C ILE A 162 -1.33 8.18 -10.04
N SER A 163 -0.86 9.00 -9.08
CA SER A 163 -1.54 9.21 -7.79
C SER A 163 -3.00 9.63 -7.96
N LEU A 164 -3.28 10.60 -8.85
CA LEU A 164 -4.62 11.12 -9.10
C LEU A 164 -5.54 10.04 -9.68
N ILE A 165 -5.06 9.28 -10.67
CA ILE A 165 -5.82 8.17 -11.27
C ILE A 165 -6.10 7.08 -10.22
N ARG A 166 -5.07 6.68 -9.46
CA ARG A 166 -5.18 5.67 -8.40
C ARG A 166 -6.13 6.09 -7.28
N SER A 167 -6.10 7.36 -6.89
CA SER A 167 -7.00 7.92 -5.87
C SER A 167 -8.47 7.88 -6.30
N ARG A 168 -8.74 7.99 -7.61
CA ARG A 168 -10.08 7.91 -8.19
C ARG A 168 -10.52 6.47 -8.47
N LEU A 169 -9.60 5.60 -8.87
CA LEU A 169 -9.86 4.20 -9.25
C LEU A 169 -9.16 3.24 -8.28
N LYS A 170 -9.84 2.96 -7.16
CA LYS A 170 -9.38 2.02 -6.12
C LYS A 170 -9.69 0.57 -6.51
N THR A 171 -9.00 0.05 -7.52
CA THR A 171 -9.18 -1.33 -7.98
C THR A 171 -7.85 -1.98 -8.38
N SER A 172 -7.68 -3.25 -8.02
CA SER A 172 -6.53 -4.07 -8.43
C SER A 172 -6.52 -4.36 -9.94
N LYS A 173 -7.65 -4.14 -10.63
CA LYS A 173 -7.79 -4.26 -12.08
C LYS A 173 -7.11 -3.11 -12.84
N LEU A 174 -6.84 -1.98 -12.18
CA LEU A 174 -6.05 -0.89 -12.76
C LEU A 174 -4.57 -1.29 -12.71
N LYS A 175 -3.96 -1.39 -13.90
CA LYS A 175 -2.55 -1.77 -14.08
C LYS A 175 -1.75 -0.57 -14.55
N VAL A 176 -0.60 -0.36 -13.94
CA VAL A 176 0.38 0.64 -14.34
C VAL A 176 1.63 -0.08 -14.81
N ALA A 177 2.09 0.27 -16.01
CA ALA A 177 3.32 -0.26 -16.60
C ALA A 177 4.19 0.92 -17.04
N TYR A 178 5.48 0.87 -16.70
CA TYR A 178 6.47 1.85 -17.12
C TYR A 178 7.17 1.35 -18.38
N VAL A 179 7.25 2.20 -19.40
CA VAL A 179 7.94 1.91 -20.66
C VAL A 179 8.82 3.11 -21.00
N THR A 180 10.10 2.85 -21.29
CA THR A 180 11.02 3.86 -21.81
C THR A 180 11.00 3.82 -23.34
N LEU A 181 10.71 4.95 -23.96
CA LEU A 181 10.69 5.11 -25.42
C LEU A 181 11.66 6.22 -25.83
N GLY A 182 12.40 6.01 -26.92
CA GLY A 182 13.38 6.96 -27.45
C GLY A 182 14.69 6.27 -27.85
N GLU A 183 15.30 6.72 -28.95
CA GLU A 183 16.54 6.16 -29.50
C GLU A 183 17.79 6.94 -29.06
N HIS A 184 17.65 8.25 -28.81
CA HIS A 184 18.72 9.12 -28.35
C HIS A 184 18.21 10.07 -27.25
N THR A 185 18.97 10.19 -26.15
CA THR A 185 18.77 11.14 -25.03
C THR A 185 19.54 12.43 -25.23
#